data_AF-A0A4Y2GVN5-F1
#
_entry.id   AF-A0A4Y2GVN5-F1
#
_cell.length_a   1.000
_cell.length_b   1.000
_cell.length_c   1.000
_cell.angle_alpha   90.00
_cell.angle_beta   90.00
_cell.angle_gamma   90.00
#
_symmetry.space_group_name_H-M   'P 1'
#
loop_
_entity.id
_entity.type
_entity.pdbx_description
1 polymer ?
#
loop_
_entity_poly.entity_id
_entity_poly.type
_entity_poly.pdbx_seq_one_letter_code
_entity_poly.pdbx_strand_id
1 'polypeptide(L)'
;MSIVNPKSHHSMVREIQTLLLSHKHIHLRWLNAHVGYLGNECADQLAKETIRKGDPFLLPKPLSYLKSEIKSAALSIWQDNWDNGETVRSTHDIVPRVSNKPVGWNREEIMFVTGHGPFPSYLHRFNLRTHDNCLCGEKGDSIHYATKCRYTLSWHFQTQQCHLNYSG
;
A
#
# COMPACT_ATOMS: atom_id res chain seq x y z
N MET A 1 -3.25 -30.62 9.18
CA MET A 1 -1.94 -30.47 9.85
C MET A 1 -0.85 -30.31 8.80
N SER A 2 -0.03 -29.27 8.88
CA SER A 2 1.10 -29.02 7.95
C SER A 2 2.15 -30.13 7.95
N ILE A 3 2.26 -30.88 9.06
CA ILE A 3 3.19 -32.00 9.24
C ILE A 3 2.94 -33.13 8.22
N VAL A 4 1.72 -33.33 7.73
CA VAL A 4 1.44 -34.41 6.74
C VAL A 4 1.58 -33.92 5.30
N ASN A 5 1.91 -32.63 5.07
CA ASN A 5 2.07 -32.10 3.72
C ASN A 5 3.45 -32.47 3.15
N PRO A 6 3.54 -33.40 2.17
CA PRO A 6 4.82 -33.83 1.61
C PRO A 6 5.50 -32.75 0.76
N LYS A 7 4.81 -31.64 0.45
CA LYS A 7 5.30 -30.56 -0.41
C LYS A 7 6.04 -29.45 0.35
N SER A 8 6.24 -29.57 1.67
CA SER A 8 6.98 -28.56 2.43
C SER A 8 8.48 -28.69 2.17
N HIS A 9 9.10 -27.61 1.69
CA HIS A 9 10.54 -27.53 1.46
C HIS A 9 11.33 -26.99 2.66
N HIS A 10 10.65 -26.63 3.76
CA HIS A 10 11.31 -26.07 4.94
C HIS A 10 12.09 -27.15 5.72
N SER A 11 13.37 -26.92 5.98
CA SER A 11 14.29 -27.91 6.57
C SER A 11 13.76 -28.51 7.89
N MET A 12 13.40 -27.65 8.85
CA MET A 12 12.84 -28.07 10.14
C MET A 12 11.55 -28.89 10.00
N VAL A 13 10.70 -28.57 9.02
CA VAL A 13 9.46 -29.33 8.79
C VAL A 13 9.78 -30.71 8.26
N ARG A 14 10.76 -30.83 7.34
CA ARG A 14 11.22 -32.14 6.81
C ARG A 14 11.88 -32.99 7.88
N GLU A 15 12.63 -32.38 8.78
CA GLU A 15 13.25 -33.07 9.92
C GLU A 15 12.19 -33.65 10.87
N ILE A 16 11.22 -32.82 11.30
CA ILE A 16 10.09 -33.25 12.13
C ILE A 16 9.28 -34.36 11.43
N GLN A 17 9.00 -34.21 10.13
CA GLN A 17 8.33 -35.23 9.32
C GLN A 17 9.09 -36.56 9.33
N THR A 18 10.41 -36.51 9.14
CA THR A 18 11.25 -37.71 9.12
C THR A 18 11.25 -38.40 10.48
N LEU A 19 11.36 -37.64 11.56
CA LEU A 19 11.29 -38.14 12.94
C LEU A 19 9.94 -38.81 13.25
N LEU A 20 8.84 -38.21 12.81
CA LEU A 20 7.50 -38.78 13.03
C LEU A 20 7.28 -40.04 12.18
N LEU A 21 7.79 -40.08 10.94
CA LEU A 21 7.69 -41.26 10.06
C LEU A 21 8.54 -42.44 10.56
N SER A 22 9.68 -42.17 11.20
CA SER A 22 10.52 -43.23 11.77
C SER A 22 9.98 -43.82 13.08
N HIS A 23 9.07 -43.12 13.77
CA HIS A 23 8.50 -43.54 15.06
C HIS A 23 7.00 -43.81 14.98
N LYS A 24 6.62 -45.04 14.62
CA LYS A 24 5.22 -45.45 14.39
C LYS A 24 4.31 -45.43 15.63
N HIS A 25 4.86 -45.29 16.83
CA HIS A 25 4.11 -45.29 18.10
C HIS A 25 3.81 -43.90 18.65
N ILE A 26 4.18 -42.83 17.94
CA ILE A 26 3.86 -41.47 18.35
C ILE A 26 2.48 -41.09 17.83
N HIS A 27 1.57 -40.75 18.75
CA HIS A 27 0.24 -40.26 18.43
C HIS A 27 0.12 -38.77 18.75
N LEU A 28 -0.11 -37.95 17.72
CA LEU A 28 -0.35 -36.53 17.89
C LEU A 28 -1.81 -36.27 18.25
N ARG A 29 -2.06 -35.55 19.35
CA ARG A 29 -3.37 -35.06 19.74
C ARG A 29 -3.30 -33.55 19.97
N TRP A 30 -4.35 -32.85 19.57
CA TRP A 30 -4.50 -31.44 19.90
C TRP A 30 -5.18 -31.31 21.25
N LEU A 31 -4.61 -30.48 22.13
CA LEU A 31 -5.15 -30.16 23.44
C LEU A 31 -5.40 -28.65 23.50
N ASN A 32 -6.47 -28.26 24.19
CA ASN A 32 -6.74 -26.85 24.49
C ASN A 32 -5.62 -26.30 25.38
N ALA A 33 -5.18 -25.07 25.09
CA ALA A 33 -4.28 -24.34 25.97
C ALA A 33 -5.03 -23.82 27.22
N HIS A 34 -4.29 -23.65 28.32
CA HIS A 34 -4.77 -23.00 29.56
C HIS A 34 -6.02 -23.61 30.23
N VAL A 35 -6.15 -24.94 30.17
CA VAL A 35 -7.28 -25.68 30.80
C VAL A 35 -6.85 -26.60 31.95
N GLY A 36 -5.68 -26.40 32.56
CA GLY A 36 -5.24 -27.16 33.74
C GLY A 36 -4.41 -28.42 33.45
N TYR A 37 -4.03 -28.68 32.19
CA TYR A 37 -3.17 -29.83 31.87
C TYR A 37 -1.73 -29.54 32.29
N LEU A 38 -1.30 -30.11 33.42
CA LEU A 38 -0.01 -29.85 34.07
C LEU A 38 1.20 -29.93 33.11
N GLY A 39 1.26 -30.94 32.25
CA GLY A 39 2.35 -31.08 31.28
C GLY A 39 2.38 -29.98 30.21
N ASN A 40 1.21 -29.54 29.74
CA ASN A 40 1.10 -28.46 28.76
C ASN A 40 1.40 -27.09 29.39
N GLU A 41 0.95 -26.87 30.62
CA GLU A 41 1.25 -25.65 31.38
C GLU A 41 2.73 -25.54 31.72
N CYS A 42 3.36 -26.64 32.12
CA CYS A 42 4.81 -26.69 32.33
C CYS A 42 5.57 -26.37 31.04
N ALA A 43 5.17 -26.96 29.90
CA ALA A 43 5.78 -26.67 28.61
C ALA A 43 5.62 -25.19 28.19
N ASP A 44 4.44 -24.60 28.40
CA ASP A 44 4.18 -23.17 28.14
C ASP A 44 5.01 -22.25 29.05
N GLN A 45 5.12 -22.58 30.34
CA GLN A 45 5.97 -21.85 31.28
C GLN A 45 7.44 -21.91 30.86
N LEU A 46 7.95 -23.09 30.49
CA LEU A 46 9.31 -23.26 29.99
C LEU A 46 9.54 -22.43 28.72
N ALA A 47 8.62 -22.47 27.75
CA ALA A 47 8.72 -21.67 26.53
C ALA A 47 8.80 -20.16 26.83
N LYS A 48 7.97 -19.67 27.76
CA LYS A 48 8.00 -18.26 28.23
C LYS A 48 9.32 -17.92 28.92
N GLU A 49 9.85 -18.82 29.74
CA GLU A 49 11.15 -18.62 30.38
C GLU A 49 12.29 -18.58 29.37
N THR A 50 12.26 -19.42 28.33
CA THR A 50 13.25 -19.41 27.24
C THR A 50 13.22 -18.10 26.46
N ILE A 51 12.06 -17.47 26.23
CA ILE A 51 11.99 -16.15 25.59
C ILE A 51 12.75 -15.08 26.42
N ARG A 52 12.75 -15.19 27.75
CA ARG A 52 13.38 -14.21 28.64
C ARG A 52 14.85 -14.51 28.93
N LYS A 53 15.21 -15.79 29.10
CA LYS A 53 16.50 -16.24 29.63
C LYS A 53 17.32 -17.11 28.67
N GLY A 54 16.70 -17.58 27.59
CA GLY A 54 17.33 -18.48 26.63
C GLY A 54 18.21 -17.73 25.65
N ASP A 55 19.12 -18.47 25.02
CA ASP A 55 19.94 -17.94 23.94
C ASP A 55 19.08 -17.66 22.69
N PRO A 56 19.28 -16.53 22.00
CA PRO A 56 18.52 -16.21 20.80
C PRO A 56 18.72 -17.26 19.70
N PHE A 57 17.66 -18.00 19.37
CA PHE A 57 17.65 -18.85 18.19
C PHE A 57 17.24 -18.02 16.97
N LEU A 58 18.21 -17.64 16.14
CA LEU A 58 17.98 -16.82 14.95
C LEU A 58 17.37 -17.66 13.83
N LEU A 59 16.04 -17.59 13.70
CA LEU A 59 15.36 -18.09 12.51
C LEU A 59 15.55 -17.09 11.35
N PRO A 60 15.96 -17.56 10.15
CA PRO A 60 15.96 -16.73 8.97
C PRO A 60 14.55 -16.18 8.72
N LYS A 61 14.44 -14.88 8.51
CA LYS A 61 13.15 -14.27 8.19
C LYS A 61 12.62 -14.89 6.88
N PRO A 62 11.31 -15.20 6.78
CA PRO A 62 10.74 -15.70 5.55
C PRO A 62 10.97 -14.75 4.37
N LEU A 63 11.14 -15.30 3.17
CA LEU A 63 11.31 -14.48 1.96
C LEU A 63 10.11 -13.53 1.73
N SER A 64 8.90 -13.96 2.09
CA SER A 64 7.69 -13.12 2.03
C SER A 64 7.80 -11.89 2.92
N TYR A 65 8.37 -12.03 4.13
CA TYR A 65 8.64 -10.92 5.03
C TYR A 65 9.66 -9.96 4.41
N LEU A 66 10.77 -10.48 3.88
CA LEU A 66 11.77 -9.60 3.24
C LEU A 66 11.17 -8.83 2.04
N LYS A 67 10.36 -9.51 1.23
CA LYS A 67 9.64 -8.87 0.12
C LYS A 67 8.68 -7.79 0.60
N SER A 68 7.97 -8.00 1.72
CA SER A 68 7.07 -6.97 2.26
C SER A 68 7.83 -5.75 2.77
N GLU A 69 8.97 -5.96 3.44
CA GLU A 69 9.80 -4.85 3.93
C GLU A 69 10.34 -4.01 2.77
N ILE A 70 10.89 -4.66 1.73
CA ILE A 70 11.40 -3.98 0.54
C ILE A 70 10.28 -3.18 -0.14
N LYS A 71 9.10 -3.79 -0.30
CA LYS A 71 7.94 -3.11 -0.89
C LYS A 71 7.50 -1.91 -0.06
N SER A 72 7.50 -2.04 1.26
CA SER A 72 7.15 -0.96 2.19
C SER A 72 8.15 0.20 2.10
N ALA A 73 9.44 -0.10 2.12
CA ALA A 73 10.50 0.90 1.98
C ALA A 73 10.43 1.63 0.64
N ALA A 74 10.23 0.89 -0.46
CA ALA A 74 10.09 1.48 -1.80
C ALA A 74 8.87 2.40 -1.90
N LEU A 75 7.74 2.01 -1.30
CA LEU A 75 6.54 2.86 -1.23
C LEU A 75 6.77 4.12 -0.40
N SER A 76 7.50 4.02 0.72
CA SER A 76 7.85 5.19 1.53
C SER A 76 8.70 6.18 0.74
N ILE A 77 9.78 5.71 0.10
CA ILE A 77 10.65 6.55 -0.72
C ILE A 77 9.84 7.19 -1.86
N TRP A 78 8.94 6.44 -2.49
CA TRP A 78 8.09 6.99 -3.54
C TRP A 78 7.12 8.05 -3.01
N GLN A 79 6.52 7.83 -1.84
CA GLN A 79 5.67 8.83 -1.19
C GLN A 79 6.45 10.10 -0.85
N ASP A 80 7.66 9.98 -0.30
CA ASP A 80 8.52 11.13 0.03
C ASP A 80 8.86 11.94 -1.24
N ASN A 81 9.22 11.25 -2.33
CA ASN A 81 9.45 11.90 -3.62
C ASN A 81 8.18 12.54 -4.19
N TRP A 82 7.02 11.93 -3.96
CA TRP A 82 5.74 12.44 -4.43
C TRP A 82 5.32 13.70 -3.67
N ASP A 83 5.52 13.73 -2.37
CA ASP A 83 5.18 14.87 -1.51
C ASP A 83 6.11 16.07 -1.73
N ASN A 84 7.40 15.81 -1.96
CA ASN A 84 8.41 16.86 -2.12
C ASN A 84 8.70 17.25 -3.58
N GLY A 85 8.18 16.51 -4.56
CA GLY A 85 8.39 16.79 -5.97
C GLY A 85 7.69 18.07 -6.44
N GLU A 86 8.34 18.83 -7.32
CA GLU A 86 7.78 20.09 -7.86
C GLU A 86 6.93 19.89 -9.13
N THR A 87 7.11 18.77 -9.83
CA THR A 87 6.41 18.50 -11.10
C THR A 87 5.04 17.87 -10.85
N VAL A 88 4.05 18.25 -11.66
CA VAL A 88 2.69 17.65 -11.64
C VAL A 88 1.95 17.82 -10.30
N ARG A 89 2.15 18.96 -9.62
CA ARG A 89 1.49 19.26 -8.34
C ARG A 89 -0.04 19.16 -8.38
N SER A 90 -0.67 19.51 -9.50
CA SER A 90 -2.11 19.35 -9.68
C SER A 90 -2.58 17.91 -9.55
N THR A 91 -1.76 16.93 -9.96
CA THR A 91 -2.07 15.50 -9.74
C THR A 91 -1.85 15.11 -8.28
N HIS A 92 -0.85 15.66 -7.61
CA HIS A 92 -0.62 15.43 -6.18
C HIS A 92 -1.82 15.91 -5.35
N ASP A 93 -2.37 17.08 -5.65
CA ASP A 93 -3.54 17.63 -4.95
C ASP A 93 -4.77 16.71 -5.05
N ILE A 94 -4.90 15.95 -6.15
CA ILE A 94 -6.00 15.01 -6.39
C ILE A 94 -5.68 13.62 -5.82
N VAL A 95 -4.43 13.17 -5.94
CA VAL A 95 -3.95 11.86 -5.48
C VAL A 95 -2.73 12.06 -4.59
N PRO A 96 -2.93 12.45 -3.32
CA PRO A 96 -1.81 12.77 -2.44
C PRO A 96 -1.04 11.53 -1.97
N ARG A 97 -1.63 10.33 -2.09
CA ARG A 97 -1.02 9.08 -1.63
C ARG A 97 -0.67 8.15 -2.77
N VAL A 98 0.59 7.73 -2.83
CA VAL A 98 1.04 6.73 -3.78
C VAL A 98 0.45 5.36 -3.45
N SER A 99 0.18 4.58 -4.47
CA SER A 99 -0.43 3.26 -4.33
C SER A 99 -0.04 2.37 -5.51
N ASN A 100 0.07 1.08 -5.24
CA ASN A 100 0.25 0.07 -6.30
C ASN A 100 -1.08 -0.35 -6.94
N LYS A 101 -2.22 0.20 -6.49
CA LYS A 101 -3.52 -0.05 -7.09
C LYS A 101 -3.82 1.04 -8.13
N PRO A 102 -4.24 0.67 -9.34
CA PRO A 102 -4.68 1.66 -10.31
C PRO A 102 -5.93 2.38 -9.81
N VAL A 103 -6.05 3.67 -10.12
CA VAL A 103 -7.18 4.52 -9.69
C VAL A 103 -8.45 4.27 -10.51
N GLY A 104 -8.36 3.51 -11.61
CA GLY A 104 -9.51 3.15 -12.44
C GLY A 104 -10.01 4.27 -13.37
N TRP A 105 -9.23 5.34 -13.53
CA TRP A 105 -9.57 6.46 -14.39
C TRP A 105 -9.55 6.12 -15.88
N ASN A 106 -10.50 6.69 -16.62
CA ASN A 106 -10.51 6.67 -18.07
C ASN A 106 -9.45 7.62 -18.65
N ARG A 107 -9.30 7.60 -19.97
CA ARG A 107 -8.27 8.37 -20.68
C ARG A 107 -8.44 9.88 -20.47
N GLU A 108 -9.68 10.37 -20.51
CA GLU A 108 -10.01 11.79 -20.40
C GLU A 108 -9.75 12.31 -19.00
N GLU A 109 -10.08 11.52 -17.97
CA GLU A 109 -9.77 11.81 -16.56
C GLU A 109 -8.26 11.85 -16.32
N ILE A 110 -7.51 10.87 -16.85
CA ILE A 110 -6.04 10.87 -16.74
C ILE A 110 -5.47 12.12 -17.40
N MET A 111 -5.92 12.46 -18.61
CA MET A 111 -5.50 13.68 -19.32
C MET A 111 -5.80 14.94 -18.51
N PHE A 112 -7.02 15.05 -17.98
CA PHE A 112 -7.45 16.19 -17.16
C PHE A 112 -6.59 16.36 -15.91
N VAL A 113 -6.45 15.30 -15.10
CA VAL A 113 -5.73 15.33 -13.81
C VAL A 113 -4.25 15.64 -14.01
N THR A 114 -3.63 14.96 -14.97
CA THR A 114 -2.20 15.17 -15.28
C THR A 114 -1.92 16.49 -16.00
N GLY A 115 -2.97 17.22 -16.40
CA GLY A 115 -2.87 18.40 -17.25
C GLY A 115 -2.34 18.09 -18.64
N HIS A 116 -2.42 16.82 -19.08
CA HIS A 116 -2.07 16.42 -20.44
C HIS A 116 -3.23 16.71 -21.39
N GLY A 117 -2.92 17.24 -22.58
CA GLY A 117 -3.92 17.43 -23.63
C GLY A 117 -3.86 18.81 -24.29
N PRO A 118 -4.97 19.28 -24.89
CA PRO A 118 -5.01 20.54 -25.64
C PRO A 118 -5.05 21.77 -24.71
N PHE A 119 -4.37 21.71 -23.56
CA PHE A 119 -4.26 22.83 -22.64
C PHE A 119 -3.10 23.73 -23.06
N PRO A 120 -3.28 25.06 -23.16
CA PRO A 120 -2.21 26.00 -23.47
C PRO A 120 -0.93 25.78 -22.64
N SER A 121 -1.06 25.52 -21.33
CA SER A 121 0.08 25.26 -20.44
C SER A 121 0.84 23.98 -20.78
N TYR A 122 0.14 22.93 -21.18
CA TYR A 122 0.75 21.70 -21.66
C TYR A 122 1.47 21.91 -22.99
N LEU A 123 0.78 22.52 -23.96
CA LEU A 123 1.35 22.74 -25.29
C LEU A 123 2.58 23.65 -25.25
N HIS A 124 2.56 24.68 -24.38
CA HIS A 124 3.71 25.55 -24.16
C HIS A 124 4.91 24.80 -23.59
N ARG A 125 4.72 23.94 -22.58
CA ARG A 125 5.78 23.11 -21.99
C ARG A 125 6.48 22.21 -23.01
N PHE A 126 5.77 21.77 -24.05
CA PHE A 126 6.30 20.95 -25.14
C PHE A 126 6.74 21.76 -26.37
N ASN A 127 6.84 23.09 -26.26
CA ASN A 127 7.23 23.99 -27.35
C ASN A 127 6.31 23.91 -28.58
N LEU A 128 5.06 23.46 -28.40
CA LEU A 128 4.04 23.42 -29.45
C LEU A 128 3.25 24.74 -29.52
N ARG A 129 3.43 25.61 -28.52
CA ARG A 129 2.83 26.95 -28.44
C ARG A 129 3.81 27.93 -27.78
N THR A 130 3.75 29.20 -28.19
CA THR A 130 4.64 30.26 -27.71
C THR A 130 4.32 30.78 -26.31
N HIS A 131 3.09 30.59 -25.81
CA HIS A 131 2.66 31.04 -24.49
C HIS A 131 1.68 30.04 -23.85
N ASP A 132 1.57 30.04 -22.52
CA ASP A 132 0.69 29.15 -21.75
C ASP A 132 -0.67 29.79 -21.41
N ASN A 133 -0.93 31.01 -21.83
CA ASN A 133 -2.17 31.71 -21.50
C ASN A 133 -3.42 31.16 -22.21
N CYS A 134 -4.52 31.13 -21.47
CA CYS A 134 -5.89 31.06 -21.95
C CYS A 134 -6.30 32.36 -22.65
N LEU A 135 -7.37 32.33 -23.44
CA LEU A 135 -7.97 33.51 -24.06
C LEU A 135 -8.45 34.56 -23.05
N CYS A 136 -8.68 34.17 -21.79
CA CYS A 136 -9.04 35.13 -20.74
C CYS A 136 -7.84 35.83 -20.10
N GLY A 137 -6.60 35.53 -20.52
CA GLY A 137 -5.37 36.13 -20.04
C GLY A 137 -4.65 35.37 -18.92
N GLU A 138 -5.35 34.47 -18.22
CA GLU A 138 -4.78 33.62 -17.16
C GLU A 138 -4.07 32.38 -17.73
N LYS A 139 -3.31 31.66 -16.90
CA LYS A 139 -2.69 30.39 -17.28
C LYS A 139 -3.75 29.37 -17.72
N GLY A 140 -3.60 28.83 -18.93
CA GLY A 140 -4.52 27.87 -19.52
C GLY A 140 -4.21 26.42 -19.14
N ASP A 141 -4.39 26.06 -17.87
CA ASP A 141 -4.33 24.68 -17.40
C ASP A 141 -5.72 24.05 -17.18
N SER A 142 -5.76 22.73 -16.97
CA SER A 142 -7.03 21.98 -16.84
C SER A 142 -7.90 22.48 -15.68
N ILE A 143 -7.29 22.78 -14.53
CA ILE A 143 -7.99 23.28 -13.35
C ILE A 143 -8.58 24.67 -13.60
N HIS A 144 -7.86 25.57 -14.28
CA HIS A 144 -8.37 26.88 -14.66
C HIS A 144 -9.67 26.76 -15.46
N TYR A 145 -9.73 25.91 -16.49
CA TYR A 145 -10.94 25.70 -17.27
C TYR A 145 -12.08 25.07 -16.46
N ALA A 146 -11.76 24.23 -15.48
CA ALA A 146 -12.79 23.58 -14.67
C ALA A 146 -13.31 24.44 -13.51
N THR A 147 -12.66 25.56 -13.17
CA THR A 147 -12.99 26.29 -11.92
C THR A 147 -13.03 27.81 -12.03
N LYS A 148 -12.31 28.43 -12.97
CA LYS A 148 -12.07 29.89 -12.98
C LYS A 148 -12.34 30.58 -14.32
N CYS A 149 -12.19 29.87 -15.44
CA CYS A 149 -12.23 30.50 -16.75
C CYS A 149 -13.62 31.05 -17.08
N ARG A 150 -13.71 32.36 -17.35
CA ARG A 150 -14.98 33.03 -17.71
C ARG A 150 -15.66 32.45 -18.95
N TYR A 151 -14.93 31.75 -19.80
CA TYR A 151 -15.45 31.16 -21.03
C TYR A 151 -16.00 29.74 -20.86
N THR A 152 -15.73 29.08 -19.73
CA THR A 152 -16.21 27.72 -19.42
C THR A 152 -17.08 27.67 -18.17
N LEU A 153 -17.68 28.81 -17.78
CA LEU A 153 -18.53 28.94 -16.59
C LEU A 153 -19.63 27.87 -16.49
N SER A 154 -20.27 27.52 -17.61
CA SER A 154 -21.32 26.49 -17.66
C SER A 154 -20.83 25.08 -17.36
N TRP A 155 -19.51 24.85 -17.44
CA TRP A 155 -18.83 23.56 -17.27
C TRP A 155 -17.97 23.52 -16.01
N HIS A 156 -18.03 24.56 -15.18
CA HIS A 156 -17.28 24.56 -13.93
C HIS A 156 -17.74 23.43 -13.01
N PHE A 157 -16.81 22.87 -12.24
CA PHE A 157 -17.15 21.96 -11.16
C PHE A 157 -18.09 22.66 -10.18
N GLN A 158 -19.27 22.08 -10.01
CA GLN A 158 -20.24 22.54 -9.02
C GLN A 158 -19.77 22.02 -7.66
N THR A 159 -19.44 22.93 -6.74
CA THR A 159 -19.22 22.53 -5.35
C THR A 159 -20.54 22.06 -4.76
N GLN A 160 -20.61 20.81 -4.30
CA GLN A 160 -21.69 20.42 -3.40
C GLN A 160 -21.50 21.22 -2.11
N GLN A 161 -22.44 22.12 -1.81
CA GLN A 161 -22.52 22.73 -0.48
C GLN A 161 -22.89 21.63 0.52
N CYS A 162 -21.88 21.08 1.20
CA CYS A 162 -22.13 20.28 2.40
C CYS A 162 -22.68 21.23 3.47
N HIS A 163 -24.01 21.25 3.62
CA HIS A 163 -24.67 21.86 4.77
C HIS A 163 -24.24 21.11 6.04
N LEU A 164 -23.22 21.62 6.73
CA LEU A 164 -22.93 21.22 8.11
C LEU A 164 -24.00 21.84 9.01
N ASN A 165 -25.08 21.10 9.23
CA ASN A 165 -26.08 21.41 10.25
C ASN A 165 -25.45 21.17 11.62
N TYR A 166 -24.80 22.19 12.19
CA TYR A 166 -24.56 22.23 13.63
C TYR A 166 -25.90 22.48 14.32
N SER A 167 -26.44 21.43 14.92
CA SER A 167 -27.54 21.53 15.88
C SER A 167 -26.91 21.72 17.25
N GLY A 168 -27.14 22.89 17.85
CA GLY A 168 -26.89 23.12 19.28
C GLY A 168 -27.97 22.52 20.16
#